data_AF-A0A8J6I050-F1
#
_entry.id   AF-A0A8J6I050-F1
#
_cell.length_a   1.000
_cell.length_b   1.000
_cell.length_c   1.000
_cell.angle_alpha   90.00
_cell.angle_beta   90.00
_cell.angle_gamma   90.00
#
_symmetry.space_group_name_H-M   'P 1'
#
loop_
_entity.id
_entity.type
_entity.pdbx_description
1 polymer ?
#
loop_
_entity_poly.entity_id
_entity_poly.type
_entity_poly.pdbx_seq_one_letter_code
_entity_poly.pdbx_strand_id
1 'polypeptide(L)'
;MELSISPEFVKKFSIDNITFKGNVLEFDINNEYPRENINCFVKRNIINYFTCENLFFRFIFNGKIIEFEPEKQPSYYFILNGLLLESIINYQNTEFIKNIYQLQDLYNAKINRLFHLWNSIDRKTQKKIKEFFRDNIIIFTIYINEFDKIYRYKTNVQIGEKVFGFLSGNKTNIKYLNENTKVALYGVGKIGKMFSLILEKKNIEVSVYIDEYDTNESYRGIPIIKCSDLIGRNDLDLIVVTPVYDFEQIYEELRTYTDKLILSLDEIIE
;
A
#
# COMPACT_ATOMS: atom_id res chain seq x y z
N MET A 1 7.57 21.89 11.17
CA MET A 1 8.27 21.03 12.15
C MET A 1 7.83 19.62 11.85
N GLU A 2 8.65 18.84 11.16
CA GLU A 2 8.35 17.41 10.92
C GLU A 2 8.45 16.69 12.26
N LEU A 3 7.44 15.91 12.61
CA LEU A 3 7.48 15.09 13.82
C LEU A 3 8.60 14.05 13.62
N SER A 4 9.67 14.13 14.41
CA SER A 4 10.70 13.09 14.43
C SER A 4 10.16 11.94 15.29
N ILE A 5 9.56 10.94 14.64
CA ILE A 5 9.07 9.73 15.29
C ILE A 5 10.27 8.84 15.60
N SER A 6 10.89 9.05 16.76
CA SER A 6 12.03 8.27 17.24
C SER A 6 11.58 6.95 17.88
N PRO A 7 12.47 5.95 18.03
CA PRO A 7 12.16 4.73 18.80
C PRO A 7 11.76 5.03 20.26
N GLU A 8 12.28 6.10 20.85
CA GLU A 8 11.86 6.54 22.19
C GLU A 8 10.43 7.07 22.19
N PHE A 9 10.05 7.84 21.16
CA PHE A 9 8.66 8.28 20.98
C PHE A 9 7.72 7.08 20.88
N VAL A 10 8.07 6.05 20.09
CA VAL A 10 7.25 4.83 19.97
C VAL A 10 6.99 4.16 21.32
N LYS A 11 8.03 4.07 22.16
CA LYS A 11 7.89 3.47 23.50
C LYS A 11 6.97 4.26 24.43
N LYS A 12 6.94 5.60 24.30
CA LYS A 12 6.12 6.48 25.14
C LYS A 12 4.69 6.62 24.60
N PHE A 13 4.51 6.54 23.29
CA PHE A 13 3.22 6.73 22.64
C PHE A 13 2.34 5.47 22.81
N SER A 14 1.57 5.45 23.90
CA SER A 14 0.75 4.32 24.31
C SER A 14 -0.61 4.76 24.84
N ILE A 15 -1.60 3.87 24.80
CA ILE A 15 -3.00 4.15 25.14
C ILE A 15 -3.21 4.62 26.58
N ASP A 16 -2.33 4.23 27.50
CA ASP A 16 -2.27 4.64 28.90
C ASP A 16 -1.68 6.06 29.09
N ASN A 17 -0.93 6.57 28.12
CA ASN A 17 -0.32 7.90 28.14
C ASN A 17 -1.06 8.93 27.27
N ILE A 18 -2.32 8.63 26.92
CA ILE A 18 -3.12 9.45 26.02
C ILE A 18 -4.39 9.92 26.72
N THR A 19 -4.83 11.14 26.43
CA THR A 19 -6.15 11.64 26.87
C THR A 19 -7.07 11.97 25.71
N PHE A 20 -8.37 11.77 25.91
CA PHE A 20 -9.40 12.15 24.97
C PHE A 20 -10.14 13.41 25.45
N LYS A 21 -10.17 14.44 24.60
CA LYS A 21 -10.96 15.66 24.78
C LYS A 21 -11.89 15.82 23.59
N GLY A 22 -13.10 15.27 23.70
CA GLY A 22 -14.04 15.18 22.58
C GLY A 22 -13.48 14.27 21.50
N ASN A 23 -13.19 14.84 20.33
CA ASN A 23 -12.59 14.15 19.19
C ASN A 23 -11.07 14.36 19.05
N VAL A 24 -10.45 15.03 20.03
CA VAL A 24 -9.00 15.24 20.06
C VAL A 24 -8.36 14.22 21.00
N LEU A 25 -7.40 13.48 20.47
CA LEU A 25 -6.48 12.64 21.19
C LEU A 25 -5.23 13.46 21.51
N GLU A 26 -5.02 13.74 22.78
CA GLU A 26 -3.91 14.55 23.27
C GLU A 26 -2.82 13.66 23.89
N PHE A 27 -1.58 13.88 23.44
CA PHE A 27 -0.38 13.26 23.98
C PHE A 27 0.60 14.35 24.44
N ASP A 28 0.93 14.34 25.72
CA ASP A 28 1.92 15.23 26.32
C ASP A 28 3.16 14.43 26.69
N ILE A 29 4.27 14.71 26.01
CA ILE A 29 5.52 13.95 26.20
C ILE A 29 6.13 14.12 27.60
N ASN A 30 5.74 15.18 28.31
CA ASN A 30 6.30 15.55 29.60
C ASN A 30 5.44 15.09 30.79
N ASN A 31 4.20 14.64 30.54
CA ASN A 31 3.28 14.21 31.58
C ASN A 31 3.14 12.68 31.59
N GLU A 32 3.63 12.06 32.66
CA GLU A 32 3.25 10.69 33.01
C GLU A 32 1.92 10.74 33.78
N TYR A 33 0.91 10.02 33.29
CA TYR A 33 -0.38 9.96 33.98
C TYR A 33 -0.26 9.09 35.24
N PRO A 34 -0.82 9.53 36.39
CA PRO A 34 -0.73 8.77 37.64
C PRO A 34 -1.37 7.38 37.51
N ARG A 35 -0.71 6.37 38.08
CA ARG A 35 -1.01 4.94 37.86
C ARG A 35 -2.25 4.41 38.59
N GLU A 36 -2.96 5.25 39.35
CA GLU A 36 -4.17 4.84 40.06
C GLU A 36 -5.37 4.80 39.08
N ASN A 37 -6.12 3.68 39.05
CA ASN A 37 -7.26 3.44 38.14
C ASN A 37 -6.94 3.34 36.62
N ILE A 38 -5.70 2.98 36.24
CA ILE A 38 -5.28 2.79 34.82
C ILE A 38 -6.29 1.97 34.02
N ASN A 39 -6.82 0.87 34.57
CA ASN A 39 -7.67 -0.03 33.80
C ASN A 39 -8.99 0.60 33.34
N CYS A 40 -9.67 1.34 34.21
CA CYS A 40 -10.91 2.03 33.84
C CYS A 40 -10.63 3.16 32.86
N PHE A 41 -9.53 3.88 33.05
CA PHE A 41 -9.09 4.97 32.17
C PHE A 41 -8.76 4.46 30.76
N VAL A 42 -7.90 3.45 30.64
CA VAL A 42 -7.52 2.85 29.35
C VAL A 42 -8.73 2.25 28.64
N LYS A 43 -9.62 1.55 29.35
CA LYS A 43 -10.85 1.00 28.77
C LYS A 43 -11.72 2.09 28.14
N ARG A 44 -11.85 3.25 28.79
CA ARG A 44 -12.56 4.41 28.26
C ARG A 44 -11.87 4.99 27.02
N ASN A 45 -10.55 5.11 27.04
CA ASN A 45 -9.77 5.59 25.89
C ASN A 45 -9.91 4.67 24.67
N ILE A 46 -9.89 3.35 24.88
CA ILE A 46 -10.11 2.36 23.82
C ILE A 46 -11.49 2.55 23.18
N ILE A 47 -12.55 2.66 24.00
CA ILE A 47 -13.90 2.89 23.50
C ILE A 47 -13.96 4.20 22.70
N ASN A 48 -13.43 5.30 23.26
CA ASN A 48 -13.41 6.59 22.59
C ASN A 48 -12.67 6.55 21.25
N TYR A 49 -11.53 5.86 21.19
CA TYR A 49 -10.76 5.70 19.95
C TYR A 49 -11.60 5.06 18.85
N PHE A 50 -12.30 3.96 19.16
CA PHE A 50 -13.08 3.22 18.18
C PHE A 50 -14.41 3.92 17.81
N THR A 51 -15.05 4.61 18.74
CA THR A 51 -16.32 5.32 18.49
C THR A 51 -16.13 6.69 17.84
N CYS A 52 -14.96 7.33 18.01
CA CYS A 52 -14.68 8.62 17.43
C CYS A 52 -14.42 8.50 15.92
N GLU A 53 -15.28 9.12 15.11
CA GLU A 53 -15.14 9.06 13.65
C GLU A 53 -14.05 9.97 13.11
N ASN A 54 -14.06 11.23 13.55
CA ASN A 54 -13.17 12.30 13.11
C ASN A 54 -12.14 12.60 14.19
N LEU A 55 -11.22 11.66 14.37
CA LEU A 55 -10.15 11.75 15.36
C LEU A 55 -9.09 12.75 14.90
N PHE A 56 -8.61 13.58 15.81
CA PHE A 56 -7.44 14.44 15.61
C PHE A 56 -6.38 14.09 16.63
N PHE A 57 -5.11 14.13 16.25
CA PHE A 57 -4.04 13.99 17.23
C PHE A 57 -3.45 15.35 17.55
N ARG A 58 -3.33 15.64 18.83
CA ARG A 58 -2.69 16.84 19.35
C ARG A 58 -1.50 16.44 20.20
N PHE A 59 -0.34 16.98 19.88
CA PHE A 59 0.87 16.75 20.62
C PHE A 59 1.32 18.02 21.33
N ILE A 60 1.69 17.88 22.59
CA ILE A 60 2.24 18.96 23.40
C ILE A 60 3.72 18.66 23.65
N PHE A 61 4.59 19.48 23.08
CA PHE A 61 6.05 19.40 23.23
C PHE A 61 6.58 20.68 23.82
N ASN A 62 7.03 20.65 25.09
CA ASN A 62 7.58 21.84 25.77
C ASN A 62 6.67 23.08 25.63
N GLY A 63 5.36 22.89 25.78
CA GLY A 63 4.35 23.95 25.64
C GLY A 63 3.96 24.32 24.20
N LYS A 64 4.59 23.72 23.17
CA LYS A 64 4.18 23.87 21.76
C LYS A 64 3.17 22.81 21.37
N ILE A 65 2.14 23.23 20.62
CA ILE A 65 1.07 22.36 20.15
C ILE A 65 1.30 22.02 18.67
N ILE A 66 1.23 20.74 18.33
CA ILE A 66 1.23 20.24 16.94
C ILE A 66 -0.01 19.38 16.74
N GLU A 67 -0.75 19.63 15.66
CA GLU A 67 -1.97 18.89 15.35
C GLU A 67 -1.82 18.10 14.05
N PHE A 68 -2.30 16.86 14.05
CA PHE A 68 -2.29 15.95 12.91
C PHE A 68 -3.72 15.61 12.54
N GLU A 69 -4.07 15.92 11.30
CA GLU A 69 -5.38 15.69 10.69
C GLU A 69 -5.22 14.81 9.45
N PRO A 70 -6.19 13.93 9.15
CA PRO A 70 -6.06 12.97 8.04
C PRO A 70 -5.88 13.65 6.67
N GLU A 71 -6.53 14.80 6.44
CA GLU A 71 -6.45 15.52 5.15
C GLU A 71 -5.16 16.32 4.99
N LYS A 72 -4.58 16.82 6.08
CA LYS A 72 -3.37 17.67 6.05
C LYS A 72 -2.10 16.84 6.09
N GLN A 73 -2.09 15.77 6.86
CA GLN A 73 -0.90 14.97 7.16
C GLN A 73 -1.24 13.46 7.18
N PRO A 74 -1.66 12.90 6.02
CA PRO A 74 -2.17 11.52 5.95
C PRO A 74 -1.15 10.47 6.40
N SER A 75 0.13 10.66 6.07
CA SER A 75 1.23 9.76 6.45
C SER A 75 1.43 9.71 7.97
N TYR A 76 1.54 10.87 8.61
CA TYR A 76 1.67 10.95 10.06
C TYR A 76 0.42 10.43 10.77
N TYR A 77 -0.76 10.81 10.30
CA TYR A 77 -2.02 10.32 10.85
C TYR A 77 -2.09 8.79 10.78
N PHE A 78 -1.69 8.19 9.65
CA PHE A 78 -1.63 6.73 9.50
C PHE A 78 -0.63 6.10 10.48
N ILE A 79 0.57 6.67 10.63
CA ILE A 79 1.58 6.17 11.57
C ILE A 79 1.03 6.16 13.00
N LEU A 80 0.45 7.28 13.44
CA LEU A 80 -0.07 7.44 14.80
C LEU A 80 -1.22 6.47 15.11
N ASN A 81 -2.13 6.23 14.16
CA ASN A 81 -3.17 5.22 14.33
C ASN A 81 -2.58 3.80 14.41
N GLY A 82 -1.57 3.48 13.61
CA GLY A 82 -0.89 2.19 13.65
C GLY A 82 -0.21 1.92 15.00
N LEU A 83 0.53 2.92 15.53
CA LEU A 83 1.14 2.82 16.85
C LEU A 83 0.09 2.67 17.96
N LEU A 84 -1.01 3.42 17.89
CA LEU A 84 -2.07 3.34 18.88
C LEU A 84 -2.79 1.99 18.85
N LEU A 85 -3.07 1.45 17.66
CA LEU A 85 -3.64 0.11 17.51
C LEU A 85 -2.72 -0.97 18.09
N GLU A 86 -1.42 -0.89 17.81
CA GLU A 86 -0.43 -1.80 18.41
C GLU A 86 -0.48 -1.72 19.94
N SER A 87 -0.50 -0.50 20.50
CA SER A 87 -0.58 -0.29 21.95
C SER A 87 -1.87 -0.86 22.55
N ILE A 88 -3.02 -0.67 21.91
CA ILE A 88 -4.32 -1.21 22.34
C ILE A 88 -4.28 -2.75 22.33
N ILE A 89 -3.72 -3.36 21.28
CA ILE A 89 -3.65 -4.82 21.18
C ILE A 89 -2.72 -5.39 22.26
N ASN A 90 -1.57 -4.75 22.49
CA ASN A 90 -0.61 -5.17 23.53
C ASN A 90 -1.15 -4.99 24.95
N TYR A 91 -2.00 -3.99 25.19
CA TYR A 91 -2.65 -3.79 26.49
C TYR A 91 -3.66 -4.90 26.82
N GLN A 92 -4.28 -5.50 25.80
CA GLN A 92 -5.37 -6.49 25.97
C GLN A 92 -4.84 -7.89 26.29
N ASN A 93 -4.41 -8.12 27.54
CA ASN A 93 -4.19 -9.47 28.07
C ASN A 93 -5.50 -10.06 28.64
N THR A 94 -5.96 -11.15 28.00
CA THR A 94 -6.98 -12.17 28.33
C THR A 94 -8.40 -11.79 28.78
N GLU A 95 -8.67 -10.74 29.56
CA GLU A 95 -10.01 -10.50 30.12
C GLU A 95 -10.90 -9.59 29.23
N PHE A 96 -10.29 -8.66 28.48
CA PHE A 96 -11.01 -7.78 27.55
C PHE A 96 -11.37 -8.46 26.22
N ILE A 97 -10.64 -9.52 25.82
CA ILE A 97 -10.90 -10.29 24.58
C ILE A 97 -12.34 -10.81 24.53
N LYS A 98 -12.94 -11.12 25.69
CA LYS A 98 -14.35 -11.53 25.78
C LYS A 98 -15.36 -10.44 25.38
N ASN A 99 -14.99 -9.17 25.46
CA ASN A 99 -15.85 -8.02 25.12
C ASN A 99 -15.55 -7.41 23.74
N ILE A 100 -14.51 -7.87 23.03
CA ILE A 100 -14.14 -7.36 21.70
C ILE A 100 -15.28 -7.55 20.68
N TYR A 101 -16.11 -8.59 20.83
CA TYR A 101 -17.29 -8.79 19.97
C TYR A 101 -18.21 -7.56 19.92
N GLN A 102 -18.31 -6.79 21.00
CA GLN A 102 -19.14 -5.57 21.04
C GLN A 102 -18.51 -4.39 20.28
N LEU A 103 -17.20 -4.40 20.05
CA LEU A 103 -16.46 -3.37 19.33
C LEU A 103 -16.00 -3.84 17.96
N GLN A 104 -16.33 -5.06 17.55
CA GLN A 104 -15.78 -5.66 16.32
C GLN A 104 -16.13 -4.85 15.08
N ASP A 105 -17.37 -4.37 14.97
CA ASP A 105 -17.78 -3.52 13.84
C ASP A 105 -17.04 -2.18 13.82
N LEU A 106 -16.84 -1.57 14.99
CA LEU A 106 -16.10 -0.31 15.11
C LEU A 106 -14.60 -0.50 14.82
N TYR A 107 -14.03 -1.60 15.26
CA TYR A 107 -12.67 -2.01 14.93
C TYR A 107 -12.50 -2.19 13.43
N ASN A 108 -13.38 -2.98 12.80
CA ASN A 108 -13.37 -3.22 11.36
C ASN A 108 -13.56 -1.91 10.58
N ALA A 109 -14.45 -1.02 11.02
CA ALA A 109 -14.63 0.29 10.42
C ALA A 109 -13.34 1.14 10.50
N LYS A 110 -12.63 1.09 11.64
CA LYS A 110 -11.34 1.79 11.81
C LYS A 110 -10.27 1.23 10.88
N ILE A 111 -10.11 -0.09 10.85
CA ILE A 111 -9.16 -0.78 9.95
C ILE A 111 -9.49 -0.46 8.49
N ASN A 112 -10.75 -0.45 8.09
CA ASN A 112 -11.15 -0.11 6.72
C ASN A 112 -10.82 1.35 6.36
N ARG A 113 -11.02 2.30 7.27
CA ARG A 113 -10.60 3.70 7.06
C ARG A 113 -9.08 3.80 6.87
N LEU A 114 -8.30 3.08 7.68
CA LEU A 114 -6.85 3.04 7.55
C LEU A 114 -6.42 2.35 6.25
N PHE A 115 -7.11 1.32 5.78
CA PHE A 115 -6.88 0.73 4.47
C PHE A 115 -7.07 1.75 3.34
N HIS A 116 -8.15 2.54 3.37
CA HIS A 116 -8.37 3.58 2.36
C HIS A 116 -7.32 4.69 2.43
N LEU A 117 -6.96 5.14 3.63
CA LEU A 117 -5.90 6.13 3.83
C LEU A 117 -4.53 5.62 3.38
N TRP A 118 -4.21 4.36 3.67
CA TRP A 118 -2.97 3.73 3.21
C TRP A 118 -2.84 3.86 1.70
N ASN A 119 -3.91 3.51 0.97
CA ASN A 119 -3.93 3.51 -0.48
C ASN A 119 -3.99 4.92 -1.12
N SER A 120 -4.18 5.99 -0.33
CA SER A 120 -4.04 7.37 -0.82
C SER A 120 -2.64 7.95 -0.63
N ILE A 121 -1.78 7.30 0.15
CA ILE A 121 -0.39 7.69 0.36
C ILE A 121 0.46 7.20 -0.82
N ASP A 122 1.37 8.03 -1.31
CA ASP A 122 2.28 7.68 -2.41
C ASP A 122 3.22 6.50 -2.04
N ARG A 123 3.64 5.72 -3.04
CA ARG A 123 4.40 4.47 -2.81
C ARG A 123 5.75 4.71 -2.13
N LYS A 124 6.42 5.82 -2.44
CA LYS A 124 7.70 6.18 -1.82
C LYS A 124 7.52 6.42 -0.33
N THR A 125 6.47 7.12 0.08
CA THR A 125 6.13 7.33 1.49
C THR A 125 5.65 6.04 2.15
N GLN A 126 4.82 5.23 1.48
CA GLN A 126 4.42 3.90 1.96
C GLN A 126 5.63 3.02 2.28
N LYS A 127 6.65 3.00 1.42
CA LYS A 127 7.88 2.24 1.67
C LYS A 127 8.57 2.65 2.97
N LYS A 128 8.73 3.96 3.19
CA LYS A 128 9.32 4.51 4.43
C LYS A 128 8.50 4.15 5.67
N ILE A 129 7.17 4.21 5.57
CA ILE A 129 6.27 3.83 6.68
C ILE A 129 6.39 2.32 6.99
N LYS A 130 6.46 1.47 5.97
CA LYS A 130 6.66 0.02 6.14
C LYS A 130 7.98 -0.31 6.82
N GLU A 131 9.06 0.34 6.42
CA GLU A 131 10.37 0.20 7.05
C GLU A 131 10.29 0.63 8.53
N PHE A 132 9.75 1.83 8.78
CA PHE A 132 9.54 2.32 10.15
C PHE A 132 8.76 1.33 11.02
N PHE A 133 7.62 0.83 10.53
CA PHE A 133 6.81 -0.09 11.33
C PHE A 133 7.48 -1.45 11.53
N ARG A 134 8.15 -2.01 10.52
CA ARG A 134 8.91 -3.26 10.67
C ARG A 134 9.95 -3.17 11.78
N ASP A 135 10.58 -2.01 11.94
CA ASP A 135 11.61 -1.79 12.94
C ASP A 135 11.06 -1.53 14.36
N ASN A 136 9.77 -1.22 14.50
CA ASN A 136 9.20 -0.69 15.74
C ASN A 136 7.98 -1.45 16.29
N ILE A 137 7.15 -2.06 15.43
CA ILE A 137 5.89 -2.73 15.80
C ILE A 137 5.63 -3.98 14.96
N ILE A 138 4.89 -4.97 15.49
CA ILE A 138 4.71 -6.27 14.84
C ILE A 138 3.31 -6.43 14.26
N ILE A 139 2.27 -6.20 15.05
CA ILE A 139 0.91 -6.61 14.70
C ILE A 139 0.36 -5.72 13.58
N PHE A 140 0.51 -4.39 13.70
CA PHE A 140 0.05 -3.49 12.64
C PHE A 140 0.86 -3.63 11.34
N THR A 141 2.13 -4.06 11.43
CA THR A 141 2.93 -4.43 10.25
C THR A 141 2.28 -5.56 9.46
N ILE A 142 1.66 -6.54 10.15
CA ILE A 142 0.89 -7.61 9.48
C ILE A 142 -0.32 -7.02 8.74
N TYR A 143 -1.06 -6.10 9.37
CA TYR A 143 -2.20 -5.44 8.71
C TYR A 143 -1.80 -4.71 7.44
N ILE A 144 -0.66 -4.01 7.42
CA ILE A 144 -0.18 -3.31 6.22
C ILE A 144 0.17 -4.28 5.10
N ASN A 145 0.81 -5.41 5.43
CA ASN A 145 1.08 -6.44 4.45
C ASN A 145 -0.23 -7.01 3.86
N GLU A 146 -1.27 -7.16 4.68
CA GLU A 146 -2.60 -7.57 4.19
C GLU A 146 -3.29 -6.47 3.36
N PHE A 147 -3.15 -5.19 3.73
CA PHE A 147 -3.63 -4.07 2.92
C PHE A 147 -3.03 -4.09 1.51
N ASP A 148 -1.71 -4.27 1.43
CA ASP A 148 -0.99 -4.36 0.15
C ASP A 148 -1.49 -5.54 -0.68
N LYS A 149 -1.69 -6.72 -0.08
CA LYS A 149 -2.25 -7.90 -0.77
C LYS A 149 -3.66 -7.64 -1.29
N ILE A 150 -4.55 -7.12 -0.44
CA ILE A 150 -5.95 -6.84 -0.81
C ILE A 150 -6.01 -5.85 -1.96
N TYR A 151 -5.25 -4.75 -1.87
CA TYR A 151 -5.24 -3.74 -2.93
C TYR A 151 -4.65 -4.30 -4.23
N ARG A 152 -3.56 -5.09 -4.16
CA ARG A 152 -3.01 -5.81 -5.32
C ARG A 152 -4.04 -6.73 -5.97
N TYR A 153 -4.79 -7.51 -5.19
CA TYR A 153 -5.85 -8.36 -5.74
C TYR A 153 -6.95 -7.54 -6.40
N LYS A 154 -7.37 -6.43 -5.79
CA LYS A 154 -8.36 -5.52 -6.38
C LYS A 154 -7.88 -4.98 -7.73
N THR A 155 -6.63 -4.50 -7.82
CA THR A 155 -6.03 -4.05 -9.08
C THR A 155 -6.00 -5.17 -10.11
N ASN A 156 -5.57 -6.38 -9.71
CA ASN A 156 -5.50 -7.52 -10.64
C ASN A 156 -6.89 -7.93 -11.18
N VAL A 157 -7.94 -7.86 -10.36
CA VAL A 157 -9.31 -8.11 -10.81
C VAL A 157 -9.75 -7.04 -11.81
N GLN A 158 -9.54 -5.75 -11.50
CA GLN A 158 -9.91 -4.65 -12.40
C GLN A 158 -9.21 -4.76 -13.76
N ILE A 159 -7.91 -5.02 -13.78
CA ILE A 159 -7.16 -5.23 -15.02
C ILE A 159 -7.61 -6.50 -15.73
N GLY A 160 -7.87 -7.57 -14.99
CA GLY A 160 -8.41 -8.83 -15.54
C GLY A 160 -9.76 -8.63 -16.23
N GLU A 161 -10.67 -7.85 -15.64
CA GLU A 161 -11.96 -7.48 -16.24
C GLU A 161 -11.79 -6.71 -17.54
N LYS A 162 -10.87 -5.72 -17.57
CA LYS A 162 -10.56 -4.97 -18.79
C LYS A 162 -10.02 -5.90 -19.90
N VAL A 163 -9.00 -6.71 -19.58
CA VAL A 163 -8.41 -7.68 -20.52
C VAL A 163 -9.44 -8.69 -21.02
N PHE A 164 -10.32 -9.18 -20.14
CA PHE A 164 -11.41 -10.08 -20.53
C PHE A 164 -12.40 -9.38 -21.48
N GLY A 165 -12.79 -8.13 -21.18
CA GLY A 165 -13.63 -7.33 -22.06
C GLY A 165 -13.09 -7.23 -23.49
N PHE A 166 -11.79 -6.99 -23.64
CA PHE A 166 -11.11 -7.02 -24.95
C PHE A 166 -11.23 -8.37 -25.65
N LEU A 167 -10.97 -9.47 -24.94
CA LEU A 167 -11.04 -10.81 -25.52
C LEU A 167 -12.46 -11.21 -25.95
N SER A 168 -13.47 -10.72 -25.22
CA SER A 168 -14.89 -10.92 -25.52
C SER A 168 -15.44 -10.02 -26.63
N GLY A 169 -14.62 -9.13 -27.20
CA GLY A 169 -15.03 -8.26 -28.33
C GLY A 169 -15.74 -6.98 -27.91
N ASN A 170 -15.69 -6.59 -26.63
CA ASN A 170 -16.11 -5.24 -26.24
C ASN A 170 -15.17 -4.22 -26.91
N LYS A 171 -15.74 -3.14 -27.45
CA LYS A 171 -14.99 -2.09 -28.17
C LYS A 171 -14.14 -1.28 -27.19
N THR A 172 -12.92 -1.73 -26.99
CA THR A 172 -11.88 -0.98 -26.29
C THR A 172 -10.68 -0.85 -27.21
N ASN A 173 -10.01 0.30 -27.16
CA ASN A 173 -8.91 0.64 -28.05
C ASN A 173 -7.58 0.39 -27.34
N ILE A 174 -6.62 -0.17 -28.06
CA ILE A 174 -5.25 -0.30 -27.57
C ILE A 174 -4.52 0.98 -27.96
N LYS A 175 -4.15 1.79 -26.98
CA LYS A 175 -3.39 3.02 -27.23
C LYS A 175 -1.92 2.70 -27.48
N TYR A 176 -1.24 3.57 -28.20
CA TYR A 176 0.21 3.55 -28.44
C TYR A 176 0.76 2.35 -29.25
N LEU A 177 -0.06 1.34 -29.57
CA LEU A 177 0.37 0.14 -30.30
C LEU A 177 -0.28 0.07 -31.69
N ASN A 178 0.51 -0.32 -32.68
CA ASN A 178 0.06 -0.70 -34.02
C ASN A 178 0.84 -1.95 -34.49
N GLU A 179 0.48 -2.48 -35.66
CA GLU A 179 1.05 -3.71 -36.23
C GLU A 179 2.58 -3.67 -36.44
N ASN A 180 3.18 -2.48 -36.55
CA ASN A 180 4.63 -2.32 -36.71
C ASN A 180 5.37 -2.10 -35.38
N THR A 181 4.64 -2.00 -34.25
CA THR A 181 5.23 -1.74 -32.94
C THR A 181 5.89 -2.99 -32.39
N LYS A 182 7.19 -2.91 -32.08
CA LYS A 182 7.95 -3.99 -31.44
C LYS A 182 7.83 -3.90 -29.93
N VAL A 183 7.00 -4.78 -29.37
CA VAL A 183 6.61 -4.72 -27.95
C VAL A 183 7.38 -5.73 -27.13
N ALA A 184 7.90 -5.29 -25.98
CA ALA A 184 8.27 -6.19 -24.88
C ALA A 184 7.16 -6.21 -23.82
N LEU A 185 6.87 -7.39 -23.26
CA LEU A 185 5.92 -7.53 -22.15
C LEU A 185 6.65 -7.87 -20.86
N TYR A 186 6.56 -7.00 -19.86
CA TYR A 186 7.02 -7.29 -18.50
C TYR A 186 5.93 -8.05 -17.73
N GLY A 187 6.26 -9.25 -17.28
CA GLY A 187 5.41 -10.18 -16.53
C GLY A 187 4.78 -11.26 -17.42
N VAL A 188 5.23 -12.50 -17.27
CA VAL A 188 4.74 -13.71 -17.97
C VAL A 188 3.67 -14.43 -17.12
N GLY A 189 2.99 -13.67 -16.27
CA GLY A 189 1.86 -14.15 -15.47
C GLY A 189 0.58 -14.34 -16.29
N LYS A 190 -0.52 -14.67 -15.62
CA LYS A 190 -1.83 -14.90 -16.27
C LYS A 190 -2.29 -13.70 -17.10
N ILE A 191 -2.20 -12.49 -16.54
CA ILE A 191 -2.61 -11.24 -17.23
C ILE A 191 -1.72 -11.00 -18.45
N GLY A 192 -0.39 -11.09 -18.33
CA GLY A 192 0.51 -10.88 -19.46
C GLY A 192 0.33 -11.90 -20.58
N LYS A 193 0.08 -13.17 -20.23
CA LYS A 193 -0.28 -14.21 -21.19
C LYS A 193 -1.59 -13.90 -21.91
N MET A 194 -2.64 -13.49 -21.18
CA MET A 194 -3.91 -13.07 -21.79
C MET A 194 -3.75 -11.84 -22.68
N PHE A 195 -2.95 -10.85 -22.26
CA PHE A 195 -2.69 -9.65 -23.06
C PHE A 195 -1.92 -9.99 -24.35
N SER A 196 -0.97 -10.93 -24.30
CA SER A 196 -0.28 -11.38 -25.52
C SER A 196 -1.22 -11.99 -26.57
N LEU A 197 -2.30 -12.66 -26.15
CA LEU A 197 -3.35 -13.14 -27.06
C LEU A 197 -4.14 -11.99 -27.70
N ILE A 198 -4.33 -10.89 -26.97
CA ILE A 198 -4.99 -9.69 -27.50
C ILE A 198 -4.11 -9.05 -28.57
N LEU A 199 -2.80 -8.93 -28.29
CA LEU A 199 -1.82 -8.39 -29.25
C LEU A 199 -1.75 -9.25 -30.52
N GLU A 200 -1.70 -10.57 -30.36
CA GLU A 200 -1.73 -11.53 -31.48
C GLU A 200 -2.99 -11.35 -32.35
N LYS A 201 -4.18 -11.22 -31.75
CA LYS A 201 -5.44 -10.93 -32.48
C LYS A 201 -5.42 -9.59 -33.23
N LYS A 202 -4.55 -8.66 -32.83
CA LYS A 202 -4.36 -7.35 -33.45
C LYS A 202 -3.18 -7.31 -34.40
N ASN A 203 -2.54 -8.44 -34.68
CA ASN A 203 -1.30 -8.56 -35.47
C ASN A 203 -0.17 -7.69 -34.91
N ILE A 204 -0.10 -7.55 -33.59
CA ILE A 204 0.99 -6.87 -32.88
C ILE A 204 1.92 -7.94 -32.32
N GLU A 205 3.18 -7.92 -32.74
CA GLU A 205 4.18 -8.91 -32.33
C GLU A 205 4.77 -8.57 -30.95
N VAL A 206 4.84 -9.57 -30.07
CA VAL A 206 5.62 -9.50 -28.84
C VAL A 206 7.01 -10.04 -29.15
N SER A 207 8.01 -9.15 -29.16
CA SER A 207 9.39 -9.52 -29.50
C SER A 207 10.10 -10.24 -28.36
N VAL A 208 9.75 -9.92 -27.11
CA VAL A 208 10.34 -10.54 -25.92
C VAL A 208 9.43 -10.40 -24.70
N TYR A 209 9.56 -11.31 -23.77
CA TYR A 209 9.03 -11.18 -22.42
C TYR A 209 10.14 -10.86 -21.41
N ILE A 210 9.82 -10.06 -20.39
CA ILE A 210 10.72 -9.74 -19.28
C ILE A 210 10.08 -10.28 -18.00
N ASP A 211 10.75 -11.16 -17.28
CA ASP A 211 10.23 -11.66 -15.99
C ASP A 211 11.37 -12.09 -15.07
N GLU A 212 11.51 -11.43 -13.92
CA GLU A 212 12.57 -11.70 -12.94
C GLU A 212 12.40 -13.06 -12.25
N TYR A 213 11.17 -13.57 -12.14
CA TYR A 213 10.86 -14.75 -11.34
C TYR A 213 10.54 -15.99 -12.16
N ASP A 214 10.16 -15.82 -13.44
CA ASP A 214 9.97 -16.97 -14.34
C ASP A 214 11.32 -17.67 -14.58
N THR A 215 11.29 -19.00 -14.52
CA THR A 215 12.45 -19.88 -14.70
C THR A 215 12.50 -20.51 -16.09
N ASN A 216 11.47 -20.31 -16.92
CA ASN A 216 11.46 -20.77 -18.30
C ASN A 216 12.29 -19.84 -19.18
N GLU A 217 12.92 -20.39 -20.22
CA GLU A 217 13.70 -19.61 -21.18
C GLU A 217 12.83 -18.92 -22.26
N SER A 218 11.61 -19.42 -22.48
CA SER A 218 10.70 -18.89 -23.49
C SER A 218 9.23 -19.17 -23.18
N TYR A 219 8.34 -18.38 -23.78
CA TYR A 219 6.89 -18.62 -23.81
C TYR A 219 6.39 -18.54 -25.26
N ARG A 220 5.76 -19.60 -25.75
CA ARG A 220 5.28 -19.73 -27.14
C ARG A 220 6.37 -19.44 -28.20
N GLY A 221 7.62 -19.83 -27.91
CA GLY A 221 8.76 -19.62 -28.79
C GLY A 221 9.38 -18.21 -28.73
N ILE A 222 8.80 -17.30 -27.95
CA ILE A 222 9.33 -15.95 -27.72
C ILE A 222 10.21 -15.98 -26.45
N PRO A 223 11.42 -15.42 -26.47
CA PRO A 223 12.33 -15.47 -25.32
C PRO A 223 11.75 -14.78 -24.09
N ILE A 224 12.11 -15.30 -22.90
CA ILE A 224 11.92 -14.64 -21.61
C ILE A 224 13.31 -14.23 -21.11
N ILE A 225 13.47 -12.95 -20.80
CA ILE A 225 14.73 -12.36 -20.36
C ILE A 225 14.60 -11.71 -18.98
N LYS A 226 15.74 -11.33 -18.39
CA LYS A 226 15.81 -10.48 -17.19
C LYS A 226 15.98 -9.02 -17.59
N CYS A 227 15.73 -8.10 -16.66
CA CYS A 227 15.91 -6.66 -16.87
C CYS A 227 17.33 -6.31 -17.28
N SER A 228 18.32 -7.00 -16.72
CA SER A 228 19.74 -6.82 -17.06
C SER A 228 20.04 -7.04 -18.54
N ASP A 229 19.26 -7.87 -19.22
CA ASP A 229 19.44 -8.22 -20.63
C ASP A 229 18.90 -7.14 -21.58
N LEU A 230 18.32 -6.05 -21.05
CA LEU A 230 17.88 -4.89 -21.83
C LEU A 230 19.03 -3.94 -22.20
N ILE A 231 20.17 -4.05 -21.53
CA ILE A 231 21.33 -3.16 -21.79
C ILE A 231 21.77 -3.33 -23.25
N GLY A 232 21.74 -2.24 -24.01
CA GLY A 232 22.16 -2.21 -25.41
C GLY A 232 21.13 -2.74 -26.41
N ARG A 233 19.95 -3.18 -25.96
CA ARG A 233 18.86 -3.58 -26.87
C ARG A 233 18.20 -2.37 -27.52
N ASN A 234 18.12 -2.42 -28.84
CA ASN A 234 17.51 -1.37 -29.67
C ASN A 234 16.42 -1.90 -30.60
N ASP A 235 16.12 -3.19 -30.50
CA ASP A 235 15.13 -3.94 -31.27
C ASP A 235 13.68 -3.78 -30.75
N LEU A 236 13.47 -2.92 -29.75
CA LEU A 236 12.18 -2.68 -29.10
C LEU A 236 11.80 -1.20 -29.18
N ASP A 237 10.51 -0.94 -29.37
CA ASP A 237 9.95 0.41 -29.36
C ASP A 237 9.47 0.81 -27.95
N LEU A 238 8.86 -0.15 -27.24
CA LEU A 238 8.35 0.06 -25.89
C LEU A 238 8.24 -1.23 -25.07
N ILE A 239 8.11 -1.05 -23.75
CA ILE A 239 7.87 -2.09 -22.76
C ILE A 239 6.51 -1.85 -22.11
N VAL A 240 5.65 -2.87 -22.12
CA VAL A 240 4.37 -2.86 -21.40
C VAL A 240 4.50 -3.63 -20.09
N VAL A 241 4.19 -2.97 -18.98
CA VAL A 241 4.23 -3.59 -17.65
C VAL A 241 2.86 -4.13 -17.27
N THR A 242 2.74 -5.45 -17.17
CA THR A 242 1.47 -6.13 -16.88
C THR A 242 1.11 -6.20 -15.39
N PRO A 243 2.05 -6.27 -14.43
CA PRO A 243 1.76 -6.13 -13.00
C PRO A 243 1.51 -4.66 -12.62
N VAL A 244 0.29 -4.18 -12.87
CA VAL A 244 -0.07 -2.75 -12.69
C VAL A 244 0.11 -2.28 -11.25
N TYR A 245 -0.18 -3.11 -10.25
CA TYR A 245 -0.02 -2.73 -8.83
C TYR A 245 1.43 -2.34 -8.48
N ASP A 246 2.41 -3.04 -9.05
CA ASP A 246 3.84 -2.86 -8.80
C ASP A 246 4.51 -1.95 -9.85
N PHE A 247 3.72 -1.27 -10.71
CA PHE A 247 4.22 -0.53 -11.87
C PHE A 247 5.29 0.50 -11.52
N GLU A 248 5.09 1.34 -10.50
CA GLU A 248 6.04 2.40 -10.14
C GLU A 248 7.42 1.82 -9.77
N GLN A 249 7.44 0.73 -9.00
CA GLN A 249 8.69 0.06 -8.64
C GLN A 249 9.37 -0.56 -9.87
N ILE A 250 8.59 -1.26 -10.70
CA ILE A 250 9.10 -1.90 -11.92
C ILE A 250 9.62 -0.85 -12.91
N TYR A 251 8.93 0.29 -13.02
CA TYR A 251 9.33 1.40 -13.88
C TYR A 251 10.71 1.95 -13.48
N GLU A 252 10.90 2.25 -12.20
CA GLU A 252 12.18 2.75 -11.68
C GLU A 252 13.31 1.74 -11.91
N GLU A 253 13.04 0.44 -11.75
CA GLU A 253 14.00 -0.62 -12.02
C GLU A 253 14.35 -0.70 -13.52
N LEU A 254 13.36 -0.78 -14.41
CA LEU A 254 13.56 -0.86 -15.85
C LEU A 254 14.34 0.34 -16.40
N ARG A 255 14.08 1.54 -15.89
CA ARG A 255 14.79 2.77 -16.29
C ARG A 255 16.29 2.74 -16.01
N THR A 256 16.76 1.86 -15.12
CA THR A 256 18.21 1.67 -14.91
C THR A 256 18.88 0.88 -16.03
N TYR A 257 18.11 0.14 -16.84
CA TYR A 257 18.62 -0.74 -17.89
C TYR A 257 18.28 -0.27 -19.31
N THR A 258 17.29 0.62 -19.46
CA THR A 258 16.83 1.07 -20.78
C THR A 258 16.23 2.47 -20.78
N ASP A 259 16.36 3.16 -21.91
CA ASP A 259 15.76 4.47 -22.17
C ASP A 259 14.43 4.39 -22.92
N LYS A 260 14.01 3.18 -23.35
CA LYS A 260 12.77 2.93 -24.08
C LYS A 260 11.53 3.40 -23.33
N LEU A 261 10.45 3.61 -24.08
CA LEU A 261 9.15 3.97 -23.52
C LEU A 261 8.63 2.80 -22.67
N ILE A 262 8.23 3.08 -21.42
CA ILE A 262 7.67 2.11 -20.50
C ILE A 262 6.26 2.58 -20.13
N LEU A 263 5.26 1.74 -20.39
CA LEU A 263 3.84 2.04 -20.11
C LEU A 263 3.24 0.95 -19.24
N SER A 264 2.35 1.33 -18.33
CA SER A 264 1.55 0.35 -17.61
C SER A 264 0.49 -0.25 -18.54
N LEU A 265 0.08 -1.50 -18.27
CA LEU A 265 -1.02 -2.12 -19.02
C LEU A 265 -2.32 -1.32 -18.89
N ASP A 266 -2.54 -0.66 -17.75
CA ASP A 266 -3.73 0.15 -17.48
C ASP A 266 -3.81 1.39 -18.38
N GLU A 267 -2.67 1.96 -18.76
CA GLU A 267 -2.58 3.09 -19.71
C GLU A 267 -2.84 2.67 -21.17
N ILE A 268 -2.56 1.41 -21.50
CA ILE A 268 -2.73 0.87 -22.85
C ILE A 268 -4.17 0.42 -23.10
N ILE A 269 -4.82 -0.11 -22.06
CA ILE A 269 -6.14 -0.72 -22.10
C ILE A 269 -7.16 0.24 -21.45
N GLU A 270 -7.82 1.04 -22.31
CA GLU A 270 -8.93 1.91 -21.95
C GLU A 270 -10.28 1.37 -22.44
#